data_AF-A0A090RWT2-F1
#
_entry.id   AF-A0A090RWT2-F1
#
_cell.length_a   1.000
_cell.length_b   1.000
_cell.length_c   1.000
_cell.angle_alpha   90.00
_cell.angle_beta   90.00
_cell.angle_gamma   90.00
#
_symmetry.space_group_name_H-M   'P 1'
#
loop_
_entity.id
_entity.type
_entity.pdbx_description
1 polymer ?
#
loop_
_entity_poly.entity_id
_entity_poly.type
_entity_poly.pdbx_seq_one_letter_code
_entity_poly.pdbx_strand_id
1 'polypeptide(L)'
;MKLLYTLNQKPPHGMTFLLAVQHMLASIGGIVAVPLIVGASIGLPNDEIVSLINAALLASGIVTIAQCVGFGPIGIKLPVVMGSSFAFLGVAISIGKDSGVSGIMGAA
;
A
#
# COMPACT_ATOMS: atom_id res chain seq x y z
N MET A 1 22.72 11.34 14.48
CA MET A 1 21.58 10.54 14.98
C MET A 1 22.04 9.10 15.12
N LYS A 2 22.00 8.51 16.32
CA LYS A 2 22.45 7.12 16.57
C LYS A 2 21.23 6.19 16.52
N LEU A 3 21.26 5.16 15.68
CA LEU A 3 20.16 4.20 15.56
C LEU A 3 20.09 3.29 16.80
N LEU A 4 18.87 3.02 17.29
CA LEU A 4 18.65 2.05 18.38
C LEU A 4 18.87 0.61 17.92
N TYR A 5 18.52 0.31 16.67
CA TYR A 5 18.74 -0.98 16.01
C TYR A 5 19.35 -0.75 14.63
N THR A 6 20.33 -1.56 14.26
CA THR A 6 20.85 -1.57 12.89
C THR A 6 19.92 -2.34 11.96
N LEU A 7 20.06 -2.15 10.64
CA LEU A 7 19.10 -2.66 9.63
C LEU A 7 18.84 -4.17 9.71
N ASN A 8 19.86 -4.97 10.02
CA ASN A 8 19.76 -6.43 10.11
C ASN A 8 19.57 -6.95 11.55
N GLN A 9 19.50 -6.05 12.53
CA GLN A 9 19.38 -6.43 13.93
C GLN A 9 17.92 -6.66 14.29
N LYS A 10 17.64 -7.81 14.90
CA LYS A 10 16.30 -8.17 15.36
C LYS A 10 16.14 -7.79 16.83
N PRO A 11 15.20 -6.90 17.18
CA PRO A 11 14.84 -6.63 18.58
C PRO A 11 14.32 -7.88 19.30
N PRO A 12 14.12 -7.83 20.63
CA PRO A 12 13.41 -8.88 21.36
C PRO A 12 12.04 -9.15 20.75
N HIS A 13 11.62 -10.41 20.68
CA HIS A 13 10.42 -10.84 19.96
C HIS A 13 9.14 -10.07 20.31
N GLY A 14 8.92 -9.77 21.60
CA GLY A 14 7.78 -8.95 22.04
C GLY A 14 7.82 -7.52 21.50
N MET A 15 8.99 -6.90 21.50
CA MET A 15 9.18 -5.56 20.93
C MET A 15 9.02 -5.58 19.41
N THR A 16 9.55 -6.59 18.72
CA THR A 16 9.36 -6.77 17.28
C THR A 16 7.89 -6.87 16.91
N PHE A 17 7.11 -7.65 17.66
CA PHE A 17 5.67 -7.77 17.42
C PHE A 17 4.94 -6.42 17.61
N LEU A 18 5.21 -5.72 18.72
CA LEU A 18 4.60 -4.41 18.98
C LEU A 18 4.97 -3.38 17.90
N LEU A 19 6.24 -3.33 17.50
CA LEU A 19 6.70 -2.45 16.43
C LEU A 19 6.07 -2.80 15.09
N ALA A 20 5.92 -4.09 14.76
CA ALA A 20 5.26 -4.53 13.53
C ALA A 20 3.78 -4.12 13.50
N VAL A 21 3.05 -4.31 14.61
CA VAL A 21 1.67 -3.85 14.75
C VAL A 21 1.57 -2.34 14.61
N GLN A 22 2.44 -1.58 15.30
CA GLN A 22 2.47 -0.13 15.18
C GLN A 22 2.69 0.32 13.73
N HIS A 23 3.64 -0.31 13.02
CA HIS A 23 3.95 0.05 11.64
C HIS A 23 2.81 -0.30 10.67
N MET A 24 2.14 -1.44 10.91
CA MET A 24 0.92 -1.81 10.19
C MET A 24 -0.18 -0.76 10.39
N LEU A 25 -0.49 -0.41 11.64
CA LEU A 25 -1.51 0.59 11.95
C LEU A 25 -1.19 1.97 11.37
N ALA A 26 0.08 2.36 11.38
CA ALA A 26 0.53 3.63 10.81
C ALA A 26 0.37 3.70 9.28
N SER A 27 0.48 2.56 8.58
CA SER A 27 0.44 2.50 7.11
C SER A 27 -0.96 2.27 6.53
N ILE A 28 -1.86 1.60 7.28
CA ILE A 28 -3.23 1.28 6.83
C ILE A 28 -3.96 2.51 6.31
N GLY A 29 -3.90 3.64 7.02
CA GLY A 29 -4.61 4.86 6.63
C GLY A 29 -4.22 5.34 5.23
N GLY A 30 -2.93 5.31 4.90
CA GLY A 30 -2.43 5.70 3.57
C GLY A 30 -2.83 4.72 2.48
N ILE A 31 -2.79 3.43 2.76
CA ILE A 31 -3.12 2.37 1.78
C ILE A 31 -4.62 2.36 1.46
N VAL A 32 -5.48 2.55 2.45
CA VAL A 32 -6.95 2.53 2.30
C VAL A 32 -7.48 3.82 1.66
N ALA A 33 -6.84 4.97 1.92
CA ALA A 33 -7.35 6.26 1.49
C ALA A 33 -7.48 6.37 -0.04
N VAL A 34 -6.48 5.95 -0.81
CA VAL A 34 -6.50 6.08 -2.29
C VAL A 34 -7.65 5.30 -2.93
N PRO A 35 -7.81 3.96 -2.74
CA PRO A 35 -8.91 3.21 -3.35
C PRO A 35 -10.28 3.70 -2.87
N LEU A 36 -10.39 4.15 -1.61
CA LEU A 36 -11.62 4.74 -1.09
C LEU A 36 -11.98 6.04 -1.82
N ILE A 37 -11.02 6.96 -1.95
CA ILE A 37 -11.25 8.25 -2.62
C ILE A 37 -11.57 8.03 -4.09
N VAL A 38 -10.82 7.20 -4.80
CA VAL A 38 -11.09 6.87 -6.21
C VAL A 38 -12.49 6.26 -6.34
N GLY A 39 -12.78 5.23 -5.55
CA GLY A 39 -14.03 4.48 -5.66
C GLY A 39 -15.26 5.33 -5.37
N ALA A 40 -15.22 6.13 -4.30
CA ALA A 40 -16.28 7.08 -3.99
C ALA A 40 -16.43 8.16 -5.07
N SER A 41 -15.33 8.64 -5.65
CA SER A 41 -15.33 9.72 -6.65
C SER A 41 -15.92 9.30 -8.00
N ILE A 42 -15.89 8.00 -8.32
CA ILE A 42 -16.47 7.45 -9.55
C ILE A 42 -17.83 6.77 -9.32
N GLY A 43 -18.35 6.81 -8.09
CA GLY A 43 -19.69 6.33 -7.75
C GLY A 43 -19.81 4.81 -7.67
N LEU A 44 -18.72 4.09 -7.34
CA LEU A 44 -18.78 2.65 -7.12
C LEU A 44 -19.68 2.28 -5.94
N PRO A 45 -20.35 1.12 -5.98
CA PRO A 45 -21.09 0.63 -4.84
C PRO A 45 -20.13 0.20 -3.71
N ASN A 46 -20.61 0.21 -2.47
CA ASN A 46 -19.76 0.04 -1.28
C ASN A 46 -19.01 -1.31 -1.25
N ASP A 47 -19.63 -2.37 -1.75
CA ASP A 47 -19.05 -3.71 -1.85
C ASP A 47 -17.86 -3.76 -2.82
N GLU A 48 -17.92 -3.02 -3.93
CA GLU A 48 -16.79 -2.89 -4.86
C GLU A 48 -15.66 -2.03 -4.26
N ILE A 49 -16.00 -0.96 -3.53
CA ILE A 49 -15.00 -0.15 -2.81
C ILE A 49 -14.26 -1.00 -1.77
N VAL A 50 -14.98 -1.81 -0.99
CA VAL A 50 -14.38 -2.75 -0.03
C VAL A 50 -13.48 -3.76 -0.73
N SER A 51 -13.91 -4.25 -1.90
CA SER A 51 -13.10 -5.17 -2.71
C SER A 51 -11.80 -4.52 -3.21
N LEU A 52 -11.86 -3.27 -3.66
CA LEU A 52 -10.68 -2.48 -4.03
C LEU A 52 -9.72 -2.24 -2.85
N ILE A 53 -10.26 -1.93 -1.67
CA ILE A 53 -9.47 -1.75 -0.45
C ILE A 53 -8.75 -3.05 -0.09
N ASN A 54 -9.45 -4.19 -0.10
CA ASN A 54 -8.86 -5.50 0.21
C ASN A 54 -7.77 -5.87 -0.81
N ALA A 55 -8.01 -5.63 -2.10
CA ALA A 55 -7.02 -5.86 -3.14
C ALA A 55 -5.77 -4.97 -2.95
N ALA A 56 -5.96 -3.69 -2.62
CA ALA A 56 -4.86 -2.76 -2.35
C ALA A 56 -4.04 -3.15 -1.13
N LEU A 57 -4.68 -3.58 -0.03
CA LEU A 57 -4.00 -4.07 1.17
C LEU A 57 -3.18 -5.34 0.89
N LEU A 58 -3.75 -6.28 0.13
CA LEU A 58 -3.05 -7.51 -0.25
C LEU A 58 -1.85 -7.21 -1.15
N ALA A 59 -2.03 -6.41 -2.20
CA ALA A 59 -0.97 -6.02 -3.11
C ALA A 59 0.14 -5.25 -2.38
N SER A 60 -0.22 -4.30 -1.52
CA SER A 60 0.71 -3.56 -0.66
C SER A 60 1.56 -4.49 0.21
N GLY A 61 0.96 -5.49 0.85
CA GLY A 61 1.68 -6.47 1.65
C GLY A 61 2.69 -7.29 0.82
N ILE A 62 2.26 -7.79 -0.34
CA ILE A 62 3.11 -8.57 -1.25
C ILE A 62 4.29 -7.73 -1.74
N VAL A 63 4.03 -6.50 -2.20
CA VAL A 63 5.06 -5.61 -2.73
C VAL A 63 6.01 -5.13 -1.62
N THR A 64 5.50 -4.90 -0.41
CA THR A 64 6.31 -4.59 0.78
C THR A 64 7.30 -5.70 1.09
N ILE A 65 6.84 -6.96 1.09
CA ILE A 65 7.71 -8.14 1.29
C ILE A 65 8.73 -8.23 0.16
N ALA A 66 8.30 -8.09 -1.09
CA ALA A 66 9.19 -8.16 -2.24
C ALA A 66 10.28 -7.07 -2.22
N GLN A 67 9.95 -5.85 -1.81
CA GLN A 67 10.90 -4.74 -1.70
C GLN A 67 11.85 -4.88 -0.50
N CYS A 68 11.35 -5.35 0.65
CA CYS A 68 12.14 -5.53 1.87
C CYS A 68 13.08 -6.73 1.80
N VAL A 69 12.60 -7.89 1.34
CA VAL A 69 13.38 -9.13 1.26
C VAL A 69 14.26 -9.12 0.00
N GLY A 70 13.70 -8.66 -1.11
CA GLY A 70 14.33 -8.71 -2.42
C GLY A 70 14.48 -10.14 -2.98
N PHE A 71 14.62 -10.24 -4.29
CA PHE A 71 14.96 -11.48 -4.99
C PHE A 71 15.93 -11.16 -6.13
N GLY A 72 17.21 -11.53 -5.96
CA GLY A 72 18.27 -11.16 -6.89
C GLY A 72 18.42 -9.63 -7.02
N PRO A 73 18.25 -9.04 -8.22
CA PRO A 73 18.29 -7.60 -8.45
C PRO A 73 16.98 -6.88 -8.12
N ILE A 74 15.90 -7.61 -7.83
CA ILE A 74 14.59 -7.02 -7.50
C ILE A 74 14.53 -6.70 -6.00
N GLY A 75 14.04 -5.51 -5.66
CA GLY A 75 13.84 -5.06 -4.29
C GLY A 75 15.01 -4.27 -3.72
N ILE A 76 14.72 -3.18 -3.02
CA ILE A 76 15.75 -2.27 -2.47
C ILE A 76 16.41 -2.79 -1.18
N LYS A 77 15.87 -3.85 -0.56
CA LYS A 77 16.40 -4.51 0.65
C LYS A 77 16.53 -3.55 1.85
N LEU A 78 15.59 -2.60 1.93
CA LEU A 78 15.46 -1.64 3.02
C LEU A 78 14.09 -1.77 3.68
N PRO A 79 13.96 -1.40 4.97
CA PRO A 79 12.67 -1.42 5.67
C PRO A 79 11.78 -0.30 5.13
N VAL A 80 10.95 -0.63 4.14
CA VAL A 80 10.00 0.29 3.52
C VAL A 80 8.61 -0.35 3.47
N VAL A 81 7.58 0.48 3.62
CA VAL A 81 6.19 0.05 3.40
C VAL A 81 5.71 0.61 2.07
N MET A 82 5.20 -0.27 1.22
CA MET A 82 4.71 0.06 -0.11
C MET A 82 3.20 0.25 -0.07
N GLY A 83 2.68 1.19 -0.83
CA GLY A 83 1.25 1.50 -0.87
C GLY A 83 0.88 2.31 -2.10
N SER A 84 -0.40 2.66 -2.19
CA SER A 84 -0.93 3.45 -3.30
C SER A 84 -0.41 4.90 -3.25
N SER A 85 0.03 5.42 -4.41
CA SER A 85 0.54 6.78 -4.51
C SER A 85 -0.58 7.78 -4.79
N PHE A 86 -0.63 8.86 -3.99
CA PHE A 86 -1.54 9.98 -4.22
C PHE A 86 -1.23 10.78 -5.50
N ALA A 87 -0.03 10.63 -6.07
CA ALA A 87 0.36 11.33 -7.29
C ALA A 87 -0.54 10.99 -8.49
N PHE A 88 -1.09 9.77 -8.53
CA PHE A 88 -1.95 9.30 -9.62
C PHE A 88 -3.44 9.52 -9.37
N LEU A 89 -3.81 10.07 -8.21
CA LEU A 89 -5.21 10.16 -7.78
C LEU A 89 -6.08 10.95 -8.76
N GLY A 90 -5.61 12.11 -9.21
CA GLY A 90 -6.36 12.97 -10.14
C GLY A 90 -6.60 12.30 -11.49
N VAL A 91 -5.57 11.65 -12.05
CA VAL A 91 -5.66 10.93 -13.33
C VAL A 91 -6.59 9.73 -13.21
N ALA A 92 -6.48 8.94 -12.14
CA ALA A 92 -7.35 7.79 -11.90
C ALA A 92 -8.82 8.19 -11.79
N ILE A 93 -9.13 9.29 -11.09
CA ILE A 93 -10.50 9.81 -11.01
C ILE A 93 -10.99 10.29 -12.37
N SER A 94 -10.16 11.01 -13.12
CA SER A 94 -10.52 11.50 -14.46
C SER A 94 -10.89 10.35 -15.40
N ILE A 95 -10.02 9.35 -15.52
CA ILE A 95 -10.25 8.18 -16.37
C ILE A 95 -11.43 7.36 -15.86
N GLY A 96 -11.53 7.17 -14.55
CA GLY A 96 -12.59 6.37 -13.94
C GLY A 96 -13.99 6.96 -14.11
N LYS A 97 -14.12 8.29 -14.22
CA LYS A 97 -15.40 8.94 -14.53
C LYS A 97 -15.85 8.65 -15.97
N ASP A 98 -14.92 8.54 -16.91
CA ASP A 98 -15.23 8.32 -18.32
C ASP A 98 -15.39 6.83 -18.66
N SER A 99 -14.54 5.98 -18.08
CA SER A 99 -14.38 4.57 -18.49
C SER A 99 -14.44 3.58 -17.33
N GLY A 100 -14.80 4.02 -16.12
CA GLY A 100 -14.92 3.16 -14.95
C GLY A 100 -13.59 2.53 -14.49
N VAL A 101 -13.69 1.52 -13.63
CA VAL A 101 -12.52 0.82 -13.06
C VAL A 101 -11.70 0.11 -14.14
N SER A 102 -12.33 -0.44 -15.17
CA SER A 102 -11.64 -1.09 -16.28
C SER A 102 -10.76 -0.10 -17.07
N GLY A 103 -11.23 1.14 -17.25
CA GLY A 103 -10.44 2.21 -17.86
C GLY A 103 -9.21 2.58 -17.02
N ILE A 104 -9.37 2.66 -15.70
CA ILE A 104 -8.24 2.91 -14.79
C ILE A 104 -7.21 1.79 -14.90
N MET A 105 -7.66 0.53 -14.88
CA MET A 105 -6.78 -0.64 -14.95
C MET A 105 -6.09 -0.80 -16.31
N GLY A 106 -6.75 -0.43 -17.41
CA GLY A 106 -6.17 -0.49 -18.75
C GLY A 106 -5.21 0.64 -19.08
N ALA A 107 -5.22 1.73 -18.31
CA ALA A 107 -4.33 2.87 -18.46
C ALA A 107 -3.05 2.79 -17.62
N ALA A 108 -2.98 1.83 -16.68
CA ALA A 108 -1.83 1.56 -15.80
C ALA A 108 -0.82 0.62 -16.46
#